data_AF-A0A6N4UWB2-F1
#
_entry.id   AF-A0A6N4UWB2-F1
#
_cell.length_a   1.000
_cell.length_b   1.000
_cell.length_c   1.000
_cell.angle_alpha   90.00
_cell.angle_beta   90.00
_cell.angle_gamma   90.00
#
_symmetry.space_group_name_H-M   'P 1'
#
loop_
_entity.id
_entity.type
_entity.pdbx_description
1 polymer ?
#
loop_
_entity_poly.entity_id
_entity_poly.type
_entity_poly.pdbx_seq_one_letter_code
_entity_poly.pdbx_strand_id
1 'polypeptide(L)' 'MAEAVRVVRASGLPNETNAMFTNIEGEWDDVMAVVKQAVEVVAAVSPRVSLVLKADIRPGYTGQLNAKVERIEQALGG' A
#
# COMPACT_ATOMS: atom_id res chain seq x y z
N MET A 1 0.21 11.25 9.81
CA MET A 1 0.63 9.85 9.57
C MET A 1 -0.42 8.83 10.00
N ALA A 2 -0.83 8.79 11.28
CA ALA A 2 -1.85 7.83 11.73
C ALA A 2 -3.17 7.90 10.93
N GLU A 3 -3.60 9.10 10.54
CA GLU A 3 -4.83 9.28 9.73
C GLU A 3 -4.70 8.69 8.32
N ALA A 4 -3.54 8.84 7.67
CA ALA A 4 -3.28 8.25 6.37
C ALA A 4 -3.34 6.71 6.44
N VAL A 5 -2.78 6.11 7.49
CA VAL A 5 -2.87 4.65 7.72
C VAL A 5 -4.32 4.23 7.99
N ARG A 6 -5.12 5.06 8.68
CA ARG A 6 -6.55 4.77 8.91
C ARG A 6 -7.33 4.73 7.61
N VAL A 7 -7.09 5.68 6.70
CA VAL A 7 -7.69 5.68 5.35
C VAL A 7 -7.37 4.37 4.62
N VAL A 8 -6.09 3.96 4.62
CA VAL A 8 -5.69 2.71 3.98
C VAL A 8 -6.41 1.50 4.56
N ARG A 9 -6.47 1.39 5.90
CA ARG A 9 -7.16 0.26 6.56
C ARG A 9 -8.67 0.26 6.32
N ALA A 10 -9.28 1.44 6.18
CA ALA A 10 -10.71 1.57 5.91
C ALA A 10 -11.09 1.25 4.46
N SER A 11 -10.12 1.18 3.54
CA SER A 11 -10.37 0.90 2.11
C SER A 11 -10.91 -0.52 1.84
N GLY A 12 -10.69 -1.46 2.76
CA GLY A 12 -11.01 -2.87 2.56
C GLY A 12 -10.04 -3.62 1.63
N LEU A 13 -9.07 -2.93 1.03
CA LEU A 13 -8.03 -3.56 0.22
C LEU A 13 -7.01 -4.31 1.11
N PRO A 14 -6.46 -5.44 0.64
CA PRO A 14 -5.31 -6.07 1.27
C PRO A 14 -4.19 -5.05 1.50
N ASN A 15 -3.77 -4.91 2.75
CA ASN A 15 -2.75 -3.93 3.13
C ASN A 15 -1.89 -4.45 4.28
N GLU A 16 -0.67 -3.92 4.35
CA GLU A 16 0.30 -4.23 5.40
C GLU A 16 1.09 -2.96 5.73
N THR A 17 1.04 -2.51 6.99
CA THR A 17 1.83 -1.37 7.45
C THR A 17 3.10 -1.87 8.12
N ASN A 18 4.27 -1.45 7.64
CA ASN A 18 5.57 -1.71 8.24
C ASN A 18 6.31 -0.40 8.57
N ALA A 19 7.55 -0.51 9.04
CA ALA A 19 8.34 0.64 9.51
C ALA A 19 8.66 1.67 8.41
N MET A 20 8.69 1.25 7.15
CA MET A 20 9.11 2.09 6.03
C MET A 20 7.94 2.53 5.15
N PHE A 21 6.95 1.66 4.95
CA PHE A 21 5.84 1.87 4.03
C PHE A 21 4.54 1.25 4.54
N THR A 22 3.43 1.65 3.91
CA THR A 22 2.20 0.85 3.90
C THR A 22 2.04 0.26 2.51
N ASN A 23 2.08 -1.07 2.43
CA ASN A 23 1.81 -1.82 1.21
C ASN A 23 0.30 -1.93 1.02
N ILE A 24 -0.17 -1.80 -0.22
CA ILE A 24 -1.59 -1.93 -0.61
C ILE A 24 -1.62 -2.75 -1.90
N GLU A 25 -2.54 -3.70 -1.98
CA GLU A 25 -2.76 -4.49 -3.19
C GLU A 25 -4.22 -4.35 -3.64
N GLY A 26 -4.41 -4.21 -4.95
CA GLY A 26 -5.73 -4.07 -5.57
C GLY A 26 -5.60 -3.65 -7.02
N GLU A 27 -6.73 -3.37 -7.65
CA GLU A 27 -6.75 -2.78 -8.97
C GLU A 27 -6.16 -1.37 -8.95
N TRP A 28 -5.58 -0.96 -10.08
CA TRP A 28 -4.84 0.29 -10.18
C TRP A 28 -5.65 1.50 -9.71
N ASP A 29 -6.88 1.63 -10.20
CA ASP A 29 -7.74 2.78 -9.89
C ASP A 29 -8.16 2.79 -8.42
N ASP A 30 -8.44 1.62 -7.84
CA ASP A 30 -8.81 1.49 -6.42
C ASP A 30 -7.65 1.89 -5.51
N VAL A 31 -6.43 1.42 -5.81
CA VAL A 31 -5.23 1.77 -5.04
C VAL A 31 -4.95 3.27 -5.15
N MET A 32 -5.04 3.85 -6.35
CA MET A 32 -4.80 5.28 -6.54
C MET A 32 -5.87 6.16 -5.87
N ALA A 33 -7.12 5.70 -5.79
CA ALA A 33 -8.16 6.38 -5.02
C ALA A 33 -7.82 6.44 -3.53
N VAL A 34 -7.33 5.35 -2.95
CA VAL A 34 -6.89 5.30 -1.54
C VAL A 34 -5.66 6.20 -1.33
N VAL A 35 -4.68 6.16 -2.22
CA VAL A 35 -3.49 7.03 -2.15
C VAL A 35 -3.89 8.51 -2.18
N LYS A 36 -4.79 8.88 -3.08
CA LYS A 36 -5.31 10.25 -3.19
C LYS A 36 -5.98 10.68 -1.89
N GLN A 37 -6.89 9.87 -1.36
CA GLN A 37 -7.59 10.18 -0.10
C GLN A 37 -6.60 10.30 1.08
N ALA A 38 -5.58 9.44 1.14
CA ALA A 38 -4.54 9.51 2.16
C ALA A 38 -3.74 10.83 2.06
N VAL A 39 -3.40 11.28 0.84
CA VAL A 39 -2.72 12.56 0.61
C VAL A 39 -3.60 13.74 1.02
N GLU A 40 -4.88 13.75 0.64
CA GLU A 40 -5.84 14.82 0.96
C GLU A 40 -5.99 15.00 2.48
N VAL A 41 -6.09 13.87 3.20
CA VAL A 41 -6.16 13.85 4.65
C VAL A 41 -4.91 14.44 5.31
N VAL A 42 -3.71 14.15 4.80
CA VAL A 42 -2.48 14.76 5.34
C VAL A 42 -2.38 16.24 4.95
N ALA A 43 -2.81 16.61 3.74
CA ALA A 43 -2.80 17.99 3.27
C ALA A 43 -3.72 18.91 4.09
N ALA A 44 -4.80 18.38 4.68
CA ALA A 44 -5.67 19.13 5.57
C ALA A 44 -4.97 19.67 6.83
N VAL A 45 -3.85 19.06 7.25
CA VAL A 45 -3.11 19.42 8.47
C VAL A 45 -1.66 19.82 8.21
N SER A 46 -1.23 19.84 6.94
CA SER A 46 0.14 20.16 6.54
C SER A 46 0.14 21.02 5.28
N PRO A 47 0.93 22.12 5.22
CA PRO A 47 1.00 22.98 4.05
C PRO A 47 1.63 22.29 2.82
N ARG A 48 2.31 21.16 3.01
CA ARG A 48 2.91 20.35 1.94
C ARG A 48 2.89 18.87 2.31
N VAL A 49 2.64 18.03 1.31
CA VAL A 49 2.75 16.57 1.42
C VAL A 49 3.83 16.09 0.44
N SER A 50 4.78 15.29 0.93
CA SER A 50 5.71 14.55 0.07
C SER A 50 5.21 13.11 -0.02
N LEU A 51 5.02 12.60 -1.24
CA LEU A 51 4.59 11.24 -1.51
C LEU A 51 5.71 10.47 -2.21
N VAL A 52 6.06 9.31 -1.67
CA VAL A 52 6.92 8.32 -2.33
C VAL A 52 6.08 7.08 -2.59
N LEU A 53 5.97 6.70 -3.86
CA LEU A 53 5.20 5.54 -4.29
C LEU A 53 6.08 4.63 -5.15
N LYS A 54 6.07 3.33 -4.81
CA LYS A 54 6.66 2.28 -5.65
C LYS A 54 5.56 1.28 -5.97
N ALA A 55 5.28 1.08 -7.25
CA ALA A 55 4.26 0.15 -7.71
C ALA A 55 4.91 -1.02 -8.47
N ASP A 56 4.39 -2.22 -8.22
CA ASP A 56 4.64 -3.40 -9.04
C ASP A 56 3.34 -3.76 -9.75
N ILE A 57 3.30 -3.51 -11.06
CA ILE A 57 2.09 -3.61 -11.89
C ILE A 57 2.21 -4.85 -12.76
N ARG A 58 1.46 -5.90 -12.41
CA ARG A 58 1.48 -7.18 -13.11
C ARG A 58 0.06 -7.76 -13.24
N PRO A 59 -0.59 -7.62 -14.42
CA PRO A 59 -1.93 -8.13 -14.63
C PRO A 59 -2.06 -9.64 -14.41
N GLY A 60 -3.22 -10.08 -13.89
CA GLY A 60 -3.55 -11.49 -13.71
C GLY A 60 -3.01 -12.15 -12.43
N TYR A 61 -2.44 -11.38 -11.50
CA TYR A 61 -1.93 -11.89 -10.24
C TYR A 61 -2.56 -11.17 -9.05
N THR A 62 -2.99 -11.93 -8.05
CA THR A 62 -3.50 -11.45 -6.76
C THR A 62 -2.82 -12.22 -5.61
N GLY A 63 -3.00 -11.79 -4.37
CA GLY A 63 -2.33 -12.32 -3.18
C GLY A 63 -0.82 -12.14 -3.20
N GLN A 64 -0.30 -11.16 -3.93
CA GLN A 64 1.13 -11.00 -4.18
C GLN A 64 1.91 -10.39 -3.02
N LEU A 65 1.26 -9.67 -2.10
CA LEU A 65 1.89 -9.21 -0.86
C LEU A 65 2.52 -10.38 -0.09
N ASN A 66 1.77 -11.46 0.10
CA ASN A 66 2.26 -12.64 0.82
C ASN A 66 3.06 -13.56 -0.10
N ALA A 67 2.55 -13.84 -1.31
CA ALA A 67 3.18 -14.82 -2.21
C ALA A 67 4.61 -14.43 -2.62
N LYS A 68 4.95 -13.13 -2.63
CA LYS A 68 6.33 -12.69 -2.90
C LYS A 68 7.27 -13.03 -1.76
N VAL A 69 6.84 -12.83 -0.52
CA VAL A 69 7.64 -13.17 0.66
C VAL A 69 7.80 -14.68 0.75
N GLU A 70 6.71 -15.44 0.61
CA GLU A 70 6.72 -16.90 0.64
C GLU A 70 7.68 -17.52 -0.39
N ARG A 71 7.71 -17.00 -1.63
CA ARG A 71 8.65 -17.47 -2.66
C ARG A 71 10.11 -17.26 -2.28
N ILE A 72 10.41 -16.15 -1.60
CA ILE A 72 11.78 -15.87 -1.14
C ILE A 72 12.14 -16.81 0.00
N GLU A 73 11.26 -16.99 0.99
CA GLU A 73 11.50 -17.92 2.10
C GLU A 73 11.73 -19.36 1.60
N GLN A 74 10.91 -19.83 0.65
CA GLN A 74 11.12 -21.13 0.00
C GLN A 74 12.47 -21.23 -0.71
N ALA A 75 12.90 -20.18 -1.42
CA ALA A 75 14.19 -20.15 -2.11
C ALA A 75 15.38 -20.12 -1.15
N LEU A 76 15.18 -19.60 0.08
CA LEU A 76 16.18 -19.56 1.14
C LEU A 76 16.23 -20.88 1.96
N GLY A 77 15.34 -21.84 1.67
CA GLY A 77 15.29 -23.13 2.37
C GLY A 77 14.48 -23.11 3.67
N GLY A 78 13.56 -22.15 3.81
CA GLY A 78 12.50 -22.16 4.82
C GLY A 78 11.42 -23.19 4.53
#